data_AF-A2FAH2-F1
#
_entry.id   AF-A2FAH2-F1
#
_cell.length_a   1.000
_cell.length_b   1.000
_cell.length_c   1.000
_cell.angle_alpha   90.00
_cell.angle_beta   90.00
_cell.angle_gamma   90.00
#
_symmetry.space_group_name_H-M   'P 1'
#
loop_
_entity.id
_entity.type
_entity.pdbx_description
1 polymer ?
#
loop_
_entity_poly.entity_id
_entity_poly.type
_entity_poly.pdbx_seq_one_letter_code
_entity_poly.pdbx_strand_id
1 'polypeptide(L)'
;MREFQIDNECLNCAIGSHNNKFVEYILDHDLAELNKIDFDTIYYSQNVKALFLLYEKDPNSIIPWCTPFPQTIDILKSGNINLSTIKQQLQTLFDY
;
A
#
# COMPACT_ATOMS: atom_id res chain seq x y z
N MET A 1 -26.57 -6.28 2.49
CA MET A 1 -25.53 -7.28 2.81
C MET A 1 -24.52 -6.54 3.67
N ARG A 2 -24.12 -7.04 4.85
CA ARG A 2 -23.10 -6.36 5.67
C ARG A 2 -21.76 -6.57 4.96
N GLU A 3 -21.15 -5.51 4.47
CA GLU A 3 -19.78 -5.54 3.96
C GLU A 3 -18.86 -5.78 5.16
N PHE A 4 -18.37 -7.01 5.28
CA PHE A 4 -17.41 -7.37 6.34
C PHE A 4 -16.05 -6.87 5.89
N GLN A 5 -15.65 -5.71 6.41
CA GLN A 5 -14.27 -5.24 6.30
C GLN A 5 -13.41 -6.03 7.28
N ILE A 6 -12.22 -6.42 6.82
CA ILE A 6 -11.21 -7.04 7.67
C ILE A 6 -10.66 -5.98 8.62
N ASP A 7 -10.29 -6.44 9.82
CA ASP A 7 -9.57 -5.60 10.75
C ASP A 7 -8.18 -5.24 10.19
N ASN A 8 -7.77 -3.98 10.31
CA ASN A 8 -6.50 -3.49 9.75
C ASN A 8 -5.29 -4.17 10.39
N GLU A 9 -5.37 -4.53 11.67
CA GLU A 9 -4.28 -5.24 12.34
C GLU A 9 -4.11 -6.64 11.74
N CYS A 10 -5.21 -7.27 11.31
CA CYS A 10 -5.16 -8.55 10.59
C CYS A 10 -4.46 -8.41 9.23
N LEU A 11 -4.76 -7.35 8.48
CA LEU A 11 -4.07 -7.06 7.21
C LEU A 11 -2.58 -6.73 7.45
N ASN A 12 -2.25 -5.91 8.44
CA ASN A 12 -0.87 -5.60 8.80
C ASN A 12 -0.12 -6.87 9.22
N CYS A 13 -0.72 -7.74 10.03
CA CYS A 13 -0.15 -9.04 10.37
C CYS A 13 0.09 -9.90 9.13
N ALA A 14 -0.85 -9.91 8.17
CA ALA A 14 -0.70 -10.65 6.91
C ALA A 14 0.46 -10.11 6.06
N ILE A 15 0.57 -8.78 5.93
CA ILE A 15 1.67 -8.11 5.23
C ILE A 15 3.00 -8.40 5.93
N GLY A 16 3.08 -8.14 7.23
CA GLY A 16 4.30 -8.27 8.03
C GLY A 16 4.83 -9.70 8.12
N SER A 17 3.94 -10.69 8.06
CA SER A 17 4.29 -12.12 8.03
C SER A 17 4.55 -12.69 6.62
N HIS A 18 4.53 -11.85 5.58
CA HIS A 18 4.67 -12.27 4.18
C HIS A 18 3.61 -13.27 3.71
N ASN A 19 2.42 -13.27 4.33
CA ASN A 19 1.29 -14.10 3.92
C ASN A 19 0.57 -13.51 2.69
N ASN A 20 1.31 -13.40 1.59
CA ASN A 20 0.88 -12.69 0.38
C ASN A 20 -0.35 -13.34 -0.27
N LYS A 21 -0.58 -14.64 -0.10
CA LYS A 21 -1.82 -15.30 -0.57
C LYS A 21 -3.06 -14.76 0.15
N PHE A 22 -2.93 -14.46 1.44
CA PHE A 22 -4.04 -13.90 2.19
C PHE A 22 -4.23 -12.41 1.88
N VAL A 23 -3.13 -11.67 1.65
CA VAL A 23 -3.19 -10.29 1.15
C VAL A 23 -3.90 -10.23 -0.21
N GLU A 24 -3.52 -11.09 -1.16
CA GLU A 24 -4.21 -11.25 -2.47
C GLU A 24 -5.72 -11.47 -2.26
N TYR A 25 -6.09 -12.44 -1.41
CA TYR A 25 -7.50 -12.72 -1.10
C TYR A 25 -8.26 -11.50 -0.57
N ILE A 26 -7.66 -10.73 0.36
CA ILE A 26 -8.27 -9.53 0.94
C ILE A 26 -8.52 -8.48 -0.15
N LEU A 27 -7.54 -8.26 -1.04
CA LEU A 27 -7.61 -7.25 -2.10
C LEU A 27 -8.60 -7.63 -3.22
N ASP A 28 -8.66 -8.90 -3.58
CA ASP A 28 -9.57 -9.42 -4.62
C ASP A 28 -11.05 -9.31 -4.22
N HIS A 29 -11.33 -9.30 -2.92
CA HIS A 29 -12.68 -9.26 -2.37
C HIS A 29 -13.06 -7.89 -1.78
N ASP A 30 -12.24 -6.85 -2.00
CA ASP A 30 -12.47 -5.49 -1.49
C ASP A 30 -12.73 -5.46 0.04
N LEU A 31 -12.03 -6.33 0.78
CA LEU A 31 -12.22 -6.51 2.23
C LEU A 31 -11.39 -5.52 3.06
N ALA A 32 -10.65 -4.61 2.44
CA ALA A 32 -9.83 -3.64 3.15
C ALA A 32 -9.88 -2.26 2.49
N GLU A 33 -9.80 -1.23 3.33
CA GLU A 33 -9.64 0.15 2.90
C GLU A 33 -8.15 0.48 2.74
N LEU A 34 -7.67 0.63 1.51
CA LEU A 34 -6.23 0.80 1.21
C LEU A 34 -5.61 2.05 1.86
N ASN A 35 -6.42 3.10 2.07
CA ASN A 35 -5.99 4.33 2.74
C ASN A 35 -5.73 4.16 4.25
N LYS A 36 -6.08 3.01 4.84
CA LYS A 36 -5.83 2.69 6.25
C LYS A 36 -4.67 1.71 6.46
N ILE A 37 -4.01 1.28 5.39
CA ILE A 37 -2.88 0.36 5.48
C ILE A 37 -1.70 1.08 6.13
N ASP A 38 -1.09 0.42 7.10
CA ASP A 38 0.13 0.90 7.70
C ASP A 38 1.33 0.56 6.81
N PHE A 39 1.90 1.60 6.19
CA PHE A 39 3.08 1.44 5.33
C PHE A 39 4.34 1.08 6.11
N ASP A 40 4.41 1.41 7.40
CA ASP A 40 5.55 1.01 8.23
C ASP A 40 5.66 -0.51 8.26
N THR A 41 4.53 -1.20 8.30
CA THR A 41 4.50 -2.67 8.22
C THR A 41 5.12 -3.19 6.92
N ILE A 42 4.84 -2.57 5.76
CA ILE A 42 5.45 -2.97 4.47
C ILE A 42 6.96 -2.66 4.47
N TYR A 43 7.33 -1.48 4.97
CA TYR A 43 8.71 -1.02 5.05
C TYR A 43 9.57 -1.90 5.94
N TYR A 44 9.18 -2.10 7.21
CA TYR A 44 9.95 -2.88 8.18
C TYR A 44 9.98 -4.37 7.84
N SER A 45 8.90 -4.92 7.27
CA SER A 45 8.89 -6.32 6.83
C SER A 45 9.64 -6.54 5.51
N GLN A 46 9.95 -5.47 4.77
CA GLN A 46 10.49 -5.53 3.41
C GLN A 46 9.64 -6.41 2.48
N ASN A 47 8.33 -6.46 2.68
CA ASN A 47 7.43 -7.25 1.85
C ASN A 47 7.11 -6.53 0.54
N VAL A 48 8.08 -6.57 -0.38
CA VAL A 48 7.97 -5.95 -1.70
C VAL A 48 6.81 -6.55 -2.51
N LYS A 49 6.46 -7.83 -2.29
CA LYS A 49 5.32 -8.45 -2.98
C LYS A 49 4.00 -7.79 -2.57
N ALA A 50 3.78 -7.53 -1.28
CA ALA A 50 2.61 -6.78 -0.82
C ALA A 50 2.54 -5.37 -1.44
N LEU A 51 3.69 -4.68 -1.55
CA LEU A 51 3.76 -3.38 -2.23
C LEU A 51 3.26 -3.45 -3.70
N PHE A 52 3.68 -4.47 -4.45
CA PHE A 52 3.23 -4.66 -5.84
C PHE A 52 1.74 -5.02 -5.91
N LEU A 53 1.23 -5.86 -5.01
CA LEU A 53 -0.20 -6.20 -4.93
C LEU A 53 -1.07 -4.96 -4.69
N LEU A 54 -0.60 -4.04 -3.84
CA LEU A 54 -1.27 -2.76 -3.60
C LEU A 54 -1.24 -1.87 -4.84
N TYR A 55 -0.08 -1.76 -5.49
CA TYR A 55 0.05 -0.99 -6.74
C TYR A 55 -0.86 -1.51 -7.87
N GLU A 56 -0.99 -2.83 -8.01
CA GLU A 56 -1.90 -3.44 -8.99
C GLU A 56 -3.37 -3.11 -8.71
N LYS A 57 -3.74 -2.96 -7.42
CA LYS A 57 -5.10 -2.60 -7.01
C LYS A 57 -5.40 -1.12 -7.20
N ASP A 58 -4.51 -0.24 -6.73
CA ASP A 58 -4.56 1.20 -6.94
C ASP A 58 -3.13 1.77 -6.99
N PRO A 59 -2.66 2.29 -8.12
CA PRO A 59 -1.32 2.88 -8.24
C PRO A 59 -1.01 3.99 -7.23
N ASN A 60 -2.04 4.70 -6.73
CA ASN A 60 -1.86 5.76 -5.75
C ASN A 60 -1.77 5.22 -4.31
N SER A 61 -2.10 3.95 -4.07
CA SER A 61 -2.04 3.34 -2.74
C SER A 61 -0.62 2.98 -2.32
N ILE A 62 0.41 3.30 -3.09
CA ILE A 62 1.82 3.10 -2.71
C ILE A 62 2.55 4.42 -2.48
N ILE A 63 1.84 5.54 -2.52
CA ILE A 63 2.42 6.89 -2.47
C ILE A 63 2.29 7.53 -1.09
N PRO A 64 3.35 8.23 -0.61
CA PRO A 64 4.70 8.40 -1.19
C PRO A 64 5.69 7.26 -0.85
N TRP A 65 5.19 6.19 -0.24
CA TRP A 65 5.99 5.19 0.48
C TRP A 65 6.73 4.18 -0.39
N CYS A 66 6.54 4.22 -1.71
CA CYS A 66 7.35 3.44 -2.64
C CYS A 66 8.80 3.96 -2.76
N THR A 67 9.06 5.22 -2.40
CA THR A 67 10.39 5.86 -2.57
C THR A 67 11.58 5.11 -1.94
N PRO A 68 11.46 4.40 -0.79
CA PRO A 68 12.58 3.65 -0.21
C PRO A 68 12.89 2.33 -0.94
N PHE A 69 12.06 1.88 -1.89
CA PHE A 69 12.22 0.60 -2.58
C PHE A 69 12.82 0.82 -3.98
N PRO A 70 14.09 0.44 -4.24
CA PRO A 70 14.69 0.62 -5.57
C PRO A 70 13.90 -0.08 -6.69
N GLN A 71 13.20 -1.17 -6.37
CA GLN A 71 12.38 -1.93 -7.31
C GLN A 71 11.18 -1.13 -7.85
N THR A 72 10.76 -0.05 -7.19
CA THR A 72 9.65 0.79 -7.67
C THR A 72 10.10 1.98 -8.51
N ILE A 73 11.41 2.14 -8.75
CA ILE A 73 11.93 3.25 -9.58
C ILE A 73 11.33 3.19 -10.99
N ASP A 74 11.19 2.00 -11.57
CA ASP A 74 10.62 1.85 -12.91
C ASP A 74 9.11 2.13 -12.92
N ILE A 75 8.41 1.82 -11.82
CA ILE A 75 7.00 2.20 -11.63
C ILE A 75 6.88 3.72 -11.59
N LEU A 76 7.71 4.40 -10.79
CA LEU A 76 7.70 5.86 -10.67
C LEU A 76 7.95 6.54 -12.02
N LYS A 77 8.82 5.96 -12.86
CA LYS A 77 9.11 6.44 -14.21
C LYS A 77 8.01 6.14 -15.22
N SER A 78 7.16 5.14 -14.97
CA SER A 78 6.11 4.72 -15.91
C SER A 78 4.98 5.75 -16.09
N GLY A 79 4.82 6.70 -15.16
CA GLY A 79 3.78 7.74 -15.21
C GLY A 79 2.38 7.26 -14.79
N ASN A 80 2.23 6.00 -14.36
CA ASN A 80 0.97 5.44 -13.86
C ASN A 80 0.56 5.95 -12.48
N ILE A 81 1.42 6.75 -11.85
CA ILE A 81 1.22 7.32 -10.53
C ILE A 81 0.89 8.79 -10.68
N ASN A 82 -0.21 9.22 -10.05
CA ASN A 82 -0.54 10.64 -10.04
C ASN A 82 0.33 11.39 -9.03
N LEU A 83 1.45 11.96 -9.47
CA LEU A 83 2.36 12.71 -8.61
C LEU A 83 1.74 14.00 -8.01
N SER A 84 0.54 14.42 -8.42
CA SER A 84 -0.14 15.55 -7.77
C SER A 84 -0.59 15.23 -6.35
N THR A 85 -0.88 13.96 -6.03
CA THR A 85 -1.22 13.52 -4.67
C THR A 85 -0.03 13.61 -3.73
N ILE A 86 1.20 13.44 -4.25
CA ILE A 86 2.45 13.62 -3.48
C ILE A 86 2.56 15.04 -2.93
N LYS A 87 2.26 16.06 -3.75
CA LYS A 87 2.34 17.47 -3.28
C LYS A 87 1.40 17.73 -2.10
N GLN A 88 0.20 17.16 -2.14
CA GLN A 88 -0.82 17.34 -1.12
C GLN A 88 -0.45 16.62 0.19
N GLN A 89 0.15 15.43 0.11
CA GLN A 89 0.60 14.66 1.27
C GLN A 89 1.92 15.15 1.87
N LEU A 90 2.86 15.65 1.04
CA LEU A 90 4.08 16.28 1.54
C LEU A 90 3.75 17.57 2.31
N GLN A 91 2.77 18.36 1.86
CA GLN A 91 2.28 19.50 2.64
C GLN A 91 1.78 19.08 4.02
N THR A 92 1.01 18.01 4.13
CA THR A 92 0.56 17.50 5.45
C THR A 92 1.68 16.91 6.32
N LEU A 93 2.82 16.52 5.74
CA LEU A 93 4.00 16.02 6.46
C LEU A 93 4.94 17.15 6.94
N PHE A 94 4.95 18.31 6.27
CA PHE A 94 5.73 19.48 6.68
C PHE A 94 4.95 20.43 7.61
N ASP A 95 3.66 20.20 7.79
CA ASP A 95 2.78 20.94 8.70
C ASP A 95 2.62 20.27 10.09
N TYR A 96 3.38 19.20 10.37
CA TYR A 96 3.52 18.52 11.67
C TYR A 96 4.94 18.65 12.22
#